data_AF-A0A8T4LZZ6-F1
#
_entry.id   AF-A0A8T4LZZ6-F1
#
_cell.length_a   1.000
_cell.length_b   1.000
_cell.length_c   1.000
_cell.angle_alpha   90.00
_cell.angle_beta   90.00
_cell.angle_gamma   90.00
#
_symmetry.space_group_name_H-M   'P 1'
#
loop_
_entity.id
_entity.type
_entity.pdbx_description
1 polymer ?
#
loop_
_entity_poly.entity_id
_entity_poly.type
_entity_poly.pdbx_seq_one_letter_code
_entity_poly.pdbx_strand_id
1 'polypeptide(L)' 'MSVLRNKDLKKLSKQQAAEKLVELEKSMLELMGEGKKEKRKPLKQAIARLKTYIHQLEKKPAA' A
#
# COMPACT_ATOMS: atom_id res chain seq x y z
N MET A 1 -12.92 1.04 6.95
CA MET A 1 -11.71 0.43 6.34
C MET A 1 -10.49 1.18 6.82
N SER A 2 -9.55 0.50 7.47
CA SER A 2 -8.39 1.13 8.09
C SER A 2 -7.44 1.65 7.01
N VAL A 3 -7.46 2.96 6.79
CA VAL A 3 -6.49 3.65 5.95
C VAL A 3 -5.14 3.50 6.65
N LEU A 4 -4.22 2.70 6.08
CA LEU A 4 -2.85 2.53 6.54
C LEU A 4 -2.29 3.89 6.99
N ARG A 5 -2.08 4.05 8.31
CA ARG A 5 -1.58 5.29 8.87
C ARG A 5 -0.07 5.32 8.65
N ASN A 6 0.50 6.51 8.47
CA ASN A 6 1.94 6.66 8.26
C ASN A 6 2.78 6.06 9.40
N LYS A 7 2.23 5.99 10.62
CA LYS A 7 2.87 5.32 11.77
C LYS A 7 3.00 3.80 11.59
N ASP A 8 2.04 3.18 10.89
CA ASP A 8 2.06 1.75 10.61
C ASP A 8 3.02 1.44 9.46
N LEU A 9 3.14 2.34 8.48
CA LEU A 9 4.08 2.23 7.37
C LEU A 9 5.54 2.27 7.83
N LYS A 10 5.90 3.18 8.75
CA LYS A 10 7.26 3.30 9.30
C LYS A 10 7.76 2.08 10.07
N LYS A 11 6.86 1.17 10.46
CA LYS A 11 7.21 -0.09 11.13
C LYS A 11 7.47 -1.23 10.16
N LEU A 12 7.13 -1.06 8.88
CA LEU A 12 7.32 -2.09 7.86
C LEU A 12 8.74 -1.99 7.30
N SER A 13 9.40 -3.15 7.21
CA SER A 13 10.60 -3.29 6.39
C SER A 13 10.26 -3.13 4.90
N LYS A 14 11.25 -2.89 4.04
CA LYS A 14 11.05 -2.79 2.58
C LYS A 14 10.33 -4.03 2.04
N GLN A 15 10.71 -5.21 2.53
CA GLN A 15 10.16 -6.49 2.11
C GLN A 15 8.69 -6.65 2.54
N GLN A 16 8.38 -6.32 3.79
CA GLN A 16 7.00 -6.33 4.30
C GLN A 16 6.11 -5.30 3.59
N ALA A 17 6.65 -4.12 3.25
CA ALA A 17 5.94 -3.11 2.49
C ALA A 17 5.62 -3.58 1.07
N ALA A 18 6.54 -4.32 0.43
CA ALA A 18 6.33 -4.91 -0.89
C ALA A 18 5.29 -6.05 -0.87
N GLU A 19 5.35 -6.95 0.12
CA GLU A 19 4.33 -7.99 0.30
C GLU A 19 2.93 -7.40 0.47
N LYS A 20 2.82 -6.37 1.32
CA LYS A 20 1.56 -5.67 1.56
C LYS A 20 1.05 -4.90 0.35
N LEU A 21 1.96 -4.42 -0.50
CA LEU A 21 1.62 -3.80 -1.78
C LEU A 21 0.95 -4.82 -2.70
N VAL A 22 1.53 -6.01 -2.84
CA VAL A 22 0.99 -7.10 -3.68
C VAL A 22 -0.38 -7.55 -3.18
N GLU A 23 -0.54 -7.70 -1.86
CA GLU A 23 -1.82 -8.07 -1.24
C GLU A 23 -2.92 -7.04 -1.59
N LEU A 24 -2.62 -5.75 -1.44
CA LEU A 24 -3.56 -4.69 -1.77
C LEU A 24 -3.85 -4.59 -3.27
N GLU A 25 -2.86 -4.83 -4.13
CA GLU A 25 -3.07 -4.86 -5.59
C GLU A 25 -3.97 -6.03 -6.01
N LYS A 26 -3.86 -7.20 -5.37
CA LYS A 26 -4.79 -8.32 -5.57
C LYS A 26 -6.21 -7.98 -5.14
N SER A 27 -6.39 -7.44 -3.93
CA SER A 27 -7.72 -7.01 -3.46
C SER A 27 -8.32 -5.91 -4.35
N MET A 28 -7.48 -5.05 -4.94
CA MET A 28 -7.91 -4.01 -5.89
C MET A 28 -8.43 -4.62 -7.20
N LEU A 29 -7.83 -5.71 -7.69
CA LEU A 29 -8.31 -6.47 -8.85
C LEU A 29 -9.65 -7.18 -8.55
N GLU A 30 -9.78 -7.81 -7.39
CA GLU A 30 -11.04 -8.43 -6.96
C GLU A 30 -12.18 -7.41 -6.89
N LEU A 31 -11.93 -6.25 -6.26
CA LEU A 31 -12.91 -5.16 -6.17
C LEU A 31 -13.20 -4.49 -7.52
N MET A 32 -12.30 -4.61 -8.50
CA MET A 32 -12.58 -4.20 -9.88
C MET A 32 -13.58 -5.15 -10.53
N GLY A 33 -13.39 -6.46 -10.40
CA GLY A 33 -14.30 -7.49 -10.91
C GLY A 33 -15.69 -7.41 -10.26
N GLU A 34 -15.77 -7.13 -8.96
CA GLU A 34 -17.05 -7.01 -8.24
C GLU A 34 -17.79 -5.68 -8.45
N GLY A 35 -17.24 -4.75 -9.22
CA GLY A 35 -17.89 -3.45 -9.46
C GLY A 35 -17.90 -2.48 -8.26
N LYS A 36 -17.34 -2.85 -7.09
CA LYS A 36 -17.41 -2.10 -5.81
C LYS A 36 -16.54 -0.82 -5.78
N LYS A 37 -16.85 0.18 -6.61
CA LYS A 37 -16.09 1.45 -6.79
C LYS A 37 -15.78 2.19 -5.49
N GLU A 38 -16.69 2.20 -4.52
CA GLU A 38 -16.51 2.92 -3.26
C GLU A 38 -15.38 2.35 -2.39
N LYS A 39 -15.19 1.03 -2.45
CA LYS A 39 -14.11 0.31 -1.74
C LYS A 39 -12.76 0.45 -2.44
N ARG A 40 -12.74 0.84 -3.72
CA ARG A 40 -11.52 1.05 -4.51
C ARG A 40 -10.76 2.31 -4.15
N LYS A 41 -11.49 3.40 -3.85
CA LYS A 41 -10.88 4.71 -3.52
C LYS A 41 -9.92 4.64 -2.32
N PRO A 42 -10.30 4.05 -1.16
CA PRO A 42 -9.37 3.91 -0.04
C PRO A 42 -8.22 2.93 -0.34
N LEU A 43 -8.45 1.85 -1.10
CA LEU A 43 -7.39 0.94 -1.50
C LEU A 43 -6.35 1.60 -2.40
N LYS A 44 -6.79 2.37 -3.41
CA LYS A 44 -5.89 3.12 -4.30
C LYS A 44 -5.01 4.10 -3.52
N GLN A 45 -5.57 4.76 -2.50
CA GLN A 45 -4.80 5.65 -1.62
C GLN A 45 -3.78 4.88 -0.77
N ALA A 46 -4.14 3.71 -0.26
CA ALA A 46 -3.21 2.86 0.50
C ALA A 46 -2.04 2.38 -0.36
N ILE A 47 -2.32 1.92 -1.58
CA ILE A 47 -1.32 1.50 -2.58
C ILE A 47 -0.37 2.66 -2.90
N ALA A 48 -0.90 3.85 -3.17
CA ALA A 48 -0.07 5.03 -3.49
C ALA A 48 0.88 5.40 -2.34
N ARG A 49 0.39 5.32 -1.09
CA ARG A 49 1.23 5.57 0.10
C ARG A 49 2.32 4.53 0.28
N LEU A 50 2.02 3.25 0.05
CA LEU A 50 3.02 2.17 0.10
C LEU A 50 4.09 2.33 -0.98
N LYS A 51 3.71 2.63 -2.23
CA LYS A 51 4.68 2.92 -3.31
C LYS A 51 5.57 4.10 -2.95
N THR A 52 5.00 5.17 -2.40
CA THR A 52 5.76 6.33 -1.94
C THR A 52 6.73 5.96 -0.81
N TYR A 53 6.29 5.14 0.15
CA TYR A 53 7.13 4.70 1.26
C TYR A 53 8.29 3.81 0.80
N ILE A 54 8.03 2.84 -0.09
CA ILE A 54 9.07 1.98 -0.68
C ILE A 54 10.11 2.83 -1.41
N HIS A 55 9.65 3.79 -2.22
CA HIS A 55 10.54 4.73 -2.92
C HIS A 55 11.38 5.59 -1.97
N GLN A 56 10.80 6.00 -0.83
CA GLN A 56 11.53 6.73 0.21
C GLN A 56 12.58 5.86 0.90
N LEU A 57 12.30 4.58 1.15
CA LEU A 57 13.26 3.62 1.69
C LEU A 57 14.40 3.35 0.72
N GLU A 58 14.14 3.36 -0.60
CA GLU A 58 15.17 3.21 -1.62
C GLU A 58 16.06 4.46 -1.75
N LYS A 59 15.47 5.65 -1.60
CA LYS A 59 16.21 6.92 -1.68
C LYS A 59 16.98 7.29 -0.41
N LYS A 60 16.62 6.73 0.75
CA LYS A 60 17.44 6.82 1.97
C LYS A 60 18.21 5.52 2.12
N PRO A 61 19.39 5.37 1.48
CA PRO A 61 20.31 4.33 1.92
C PRO A 61 20.59 4.60 3.40
N ALA A 62 20.40 3.57 4.23
CA ALA A 62 20.86 3.62 5.61
C ALA A 62 22.34 4.00 5.59
N ALA A 63 22.66 5.15 6.17
CA ALA A 63 24.03 5.55 6.45
C ALA A 63 24.57 4.74 7.63
#